data_AF-A0A1V5KIM1-F1
#
_entry.id   AF-A0A1V5KIM1-F1
#
_cell.length_a   1.000
_cell.length_b   1.000
_cell.length_c   1.000
_cell.angle_alpha   90.00
_cell.angle_beta   90.00
_cell.angle_gamma   90.00
#
_symmetry.space_group_name_H-M   'P 1'
#
loop_
_entity.id
_entity.type
_entity.pdbx_description
1 polymer ?
#
loop_
_entity_poly.entity_id
_entity_poly.type
_entity_poly.pdbx_seq_one_letter_code
_entity_poly.pdbx_strand_id
1 'polypeptide(L)' 'MLELVRGMLEFIGEFEGDIPGASASDCGNHLDMDLAAAREIAKRYRAELLPGRTAYPL' A
#
# COMPACT_ATOMS: atom_id res chain seq x y z
N MET A 1 6.64 4.46 14.11
CA MET A 1 5.89 4.94 12.92
C MET A 1 6.34 4.22 11.65
N LEU A 2 7.65 4.19 11.35
CA LEU A 2 8.16 3.56 10.12
C LEU A 2 7.81 2.06 10.00
N GLU A 3 7.91 1.29 11.09
CA GLU A 3 7.52 -0.13 11.06
C GLU A 3 6.03 -0.34 10.75
N LEU A 4 5.15 0.56 11.20
CA LEU A 4 3.73 0.51 10.87
C LEU A 4 3.52 0.69 9.36
N VAL A 5 4.15 1.71 8.78
CA VAL A 5 4.06 1.98 7.34
C VAL A 5 4.64 0.83 6.51
N ARG A 6 5.75 0.24 6.95
CA ARG A 6 6.35 -0.95 6.30
C ARG A 6 5.39 -2.14 6.32
N GLY A 7 4.75 -2.40 7.46
CA GLY A 7 3.74 -3.46 7.59
C GLY A 7 2.50 -3.21 6.70
N MET A 8 2.04 -1.95 6.62
CA MET A 8 0.94 -1.59 5.72
C MET A 8 1.27 -1.82 4.25
N LEU A 9 2.47 -1.40 3.81
CA LEU A 9 2.90 -1.60 2.42
C LEU A 9 3.13 -3.08 2.08
N GLU A 10 3.60 -3.87 3.06
CA GLU A 10 3.69 -5.33 2.92
C GLU A 10 2.31 -5.95 2.73
N PHE A 11 1.36 -5.60 3.59
CA PHE A 11 -0.02 -6.04 3.48
C PHE A 11 -0.63 -5.68 2.12
N ILE A 12 -0.49 -4.43 1.67
CA ILE A 12 -1.03 -3.99 0.37
C ILE A 12 -0.37 -4.74 -0.79
N GLY A 13 0.95 -4.96 -0.76
CA GLY A 13 1.68 -5.64 -1.83
C GLY A 13 1.25 -7.11 -2.03
N GLU A 14 0.95 -7.79 -0.92
CA GLU A 14 0.55 -9.20 -0.92
C GLU A 14 -0.98 -9.42 -0.85
N PHE A 15 -1.78 -8.34 -0.83
CA PHE A 15 -3.22 -8.45 -0.78
C PHE A 15 -3.79 -9.12 -2.04
N GLU A 16 -4.75 -10.01 -1.84
CA GLU A 16 -5.51 -10.71 -2.87
C GLU A 16 -7.01 -10.62 -2.56
N GLY A 17 -7.84 -10.77 -3.60
CA GLY A 17 -9.30 -10.65 -3.51
C GLY A 17 -9.79 -9.29 -3.97
N ASP A 18 -11.03 -8.96 -3.60
CA ASP A 18 -11.68 -7.72 -4.02
C ASP A 18 -11.25 -6.54 -3.13
N ILE A 19 -11.12 -5.35 -3.73
CA ILE A 19 -10.77 -4.14 -3.01
C ILE A 19 -11.90 -3.82 -2.00
N PRO A 20 -11.61 -3.78 -0.69
CA PRO A 20 -12.62 -3.44 0.30
C PRO A 20 -13.21 -2.04 0.04
N GLY A 21 -14.54 -1.94 -0.04
CA GLY A 21 -15.24 -0.68 -0.29
C GLY A 21 -15.23 -0.19 -1.75
N ALA A 22 -14.74 -0.98 -2.72
CA ALA A 22 -14.86 -0.69 -4.15
C ALA A 22 -16.26 -1.01 -4.69
N SER A 23 -17.28 -0.43 -4.07
CA SER A 23 -18.69 -0.56 -4.44
C SER A 23 -19.34 0.82 -4.58
N ALA A 24 -20.44 0.90 -5.32
CA ALA A 24 -21.19 2.15 -5.48
C ALA A 24 -21.80 2.67 -4.17
N SER A 25 -22.11 1.79 -3.21
CA SER A 25 -22.65 2.20 -1.92
C SER A 25 -21.60 2.79 -0.99
N ASP A 26 -20.34 2.33 -1.13
CA ASP A 26 -19.28 2.63 -0.17
C ASP A 26 -18.26 3.66 -0.70
N CYS A 27 -18.14 3.81 -2.03
CA CYS A 27 -17.22 4.75 -2.67
C CYS A 27 -17.84 5.45 -3.89
N GLY A 28 -17.88 6.79 -3.81
CA GLY A 28 -18.38 7.64 -4.90
C GLY A 28 -17.57 7.58 -6.21
N ASN A 29 -16.36 7.01 -6.17
CA ASN A 29 -15.49 6.82 -7.34
C ASN A 29 -14.99 5.36 -7.45
N HIS A 30 -15.82 4.38 -7.08
CA HIS A 30 -15.45 2.96 -7.06
C HIS A 30 -14.94 2.39 -8.39
N LEU A 31 -15.29 3.02 -9.52
CA LEU A 31 -14.85 2.59 -10.86
C LEU A 31 -13.37 2.89 -11.14
N ASP A 32 -12.72 3.73 -10.33
CA ASP A 32 -11.33 4.18 -10.49
C ASP A 32 -10.41 3.52 -9.43
N MET A 33 -10.72 2.30 -9.03
CA MET A 33 -9.94 1.53 -8.05
C MET A 33 -9.16 0.43 -8.77
N ASP A 34 -7.84 0.40 -8.59
CA ASP A 34 -6.94 -0.55 -9.27
C ASP A 34 -6.04 -1.30 -8.26
N LEU A 35 -6.35 -2.58 -8.04
CA LEU A 35 -5.60 -3.43 -7.12
C LEU A 35 -4.20 -3.77 -7.64
N ALA A 36 -4.06 -3.99 -8.95
CA ALA A 36 -2.78 -4.36 -9.54
C ALA A 36 -1.78 -3.20 -9.40
N ALA A 37 -2.22 -1.97 -9.69
CA ALA A 37 -1.42 -0.78 -9.50
C ALA A 37 -1.08 -0.54 -8.02
N ALA A 38 -2.05 -0.70 -7.11
CA ALA A 38 -1.82 -0.52 -5.67
C ALA A 38 -0.75 -1.49 -5.14
N ARG A 39 -0.80 -2.77 -5.53
CA ARG A 39 0.20 -3.79 -5.16
C ARG A 39 1.59 -3.42 -5.66
N GLU A 40 1.70 -3.00 -6.92
CA GLU A 40 2.98 -2.64 -7.53
C GLU A 40 3.61 -1.42 -6.85
N ILE A 41 2.81 -0.37 -6.63
CA ILE A 41 3.27 0.85 -5.95
C ILE A 41 3.70 0.52 -4.52
N ALA A 42 2.94 -0.29 -3.79
CA ALA A 42 3.27 -0.66 -2.42
C ALA A 42 4.60 -1.43 -2.33
N LYS A 43 4.83 -2.40 -3.23
CA LYS A 43 6.10 -3.14 -3.33
C LYS A 43 7.27 -2.20 -3.61
N ARG A 44 7.11 -1.27 -4.56
CA ARG A 44 8.12 -0.27 -4.89
C ARG A 44 8.50 0.60 -3.70
N TYR A 45 7.50 1.18 -3.01
CA TYR A 45 7.74 2.06 -1.86
C TYR A 45 8.31 1.31 -0.65
N ARG A 46 7.88 0.06 -0.41
CA ARG A 46 8.45 -0.76 0.67
C ARG A 46 9.96 -0.99 0.49
N ALA A 47 10.42 -1.19 -0.75
CA ALA A 47 11.83 -1.36 -1.06
C ALA A 47 12.67 -0.10 -0.75
N GLU A 48 12.09 1.09 -0.90
CA GLU A 48 12.77 2.36 -0.55
C GLU A 48 12.80 2.63 0.95
N LEU A 49 11.85 2.07 1.71
CA LEU A 49 11.77 2.28 3.15
C LEU A 49 12.62 1.30 3.97
N LEU A 50 13.53 0.53 3.37
CA LEU A 50 14.37 -0.46 4.08
C LEU A 50 15.26 0.17 5.17
N PRO A 51 15.56 -0.55 6.27
CA PRO A 51 16.49 -0.10 7.30
C PRO A 51 17.82 0.37 6.68
N GLY A 52 18.25 1.59 7.01
CA GLY A 52 19.47 2.19 6.47
C GLY A 52 19.25 3.26 5.40
N ARG A 53 18.15 3.23 4.63
CA ARG A 53 17.80 4.35 3.71
C ARG A 53 17.04 5.48 4.39
N THR A 54 16.36 5.15 5.48
CA THR A 54 15.46 6.06 6.22
C THR A 54 15.99 6.36 7.62
N ALA A 55 17.28 6.10 7.88
CA ALA A 55 17.90 6.48 9.13
C ALA A 55 17.95 8.01 9.22
N TYR A 56 17.31 8.58 10.24
CA TYR A 56 17.52 9.98 10.55
C TYR A 56 18.95 10.12 11.08
N PRO A 57 19.78 11.01 10.51
CA PRO A 57 21.11 11.25 11.06
C PRO A 57 20.92 11.83 12.47
N LEU A 58 21.32 11.05 13.47
CA LEU A 58 21.46 11.52 14.85
C LEU A 58 22.80 12.26 14.99
#